data_AF-A0A0L0LG44-F1
#
_entry.id   AF-A0A0L0LG44-F1
#
_cell.length_a   1.000
_cell.length_b   1.000
_cell.length_c   1.000
_cell.angle_alpha   90.00
_cell.angle_beta   90.00
_cell.angle_gamma   90.00
#
_symmetry.space_group_name_H-M   'P 1'
#
loop_
_entity.id
_entity.type
_entity.pdbx_description
1 polymer ?
#
loop_
_entity_poly.entity_id
_entity_poly.type
_entity_poly.pdbx_seq_one_letter_code
_entity_poly.pdbx_strand_id
1 'polypeptide(L)'
;MKKLLTLLLVINVLWSVWLYNIPEHETAANFLYNLAYGLNFLIASIACLFYIKKHPPYRNIYIAMFVGSAVFFVAQLIWLYYNLIARTEVPYPGIADLFWLLFYPFIGLGFALIMKRIKINFSLSRVFEIFIIFIAMFSIINSFISINSVQESLPLLTKVLNLTYPFFDSILLALALSTIHSKVGSLQPHILYFVFTFIILAFADTLFAYSTSAESYWNGNYVDLLYAVAGYLFAMGIISLPQLLQANEQKTTLSF
;
A
#
# COMPACT_ATOMS: atom_id res chain seq x y z
N MET A 1 9.81 1.65 -17.19
CA MET A 1 8.96 1.63 -15.97
C MET A 1 9.52 2.50 -14.86
N LYS A 2 10.76 2.31 -14.35
CA LYS A 2 11.32 3.18 -13.28
C LYS A 2 11.28 4.68 -13.59
N LYS A 3 11.84 5.11 -14.75
CA LYS A 3 11.80 6.51 -15.20
C LYS A 3 10.37 7.07 -15.29
N LEU A 4 9.41 6.24 -15.72
CA LEU A 4 8.00 6.61 -15.83
C LEU A 4 7.39 6.82 -14.43
N LEU A 5 7.66 5.94 -13.47
CA LEU A 5 7.21 6.10 -12.08
C LEU A 5 7.80 7.35 -11.44
N THR A 6 9.09 7.61 -11.64
CA THR A 6 9.73 8.82 -11.09
C THR A 6 9.14 10.08 -11.71
N LEU A 7 8.87 10.08 -13.02
CA LEU A 7 8.17 11.19 -13.68
C LEU A 7 6.75 11.36 -13.12
N LEU A 8 6.01 10.27 -12.94
CA LEU A 8 4.66 10.29 -12.36
C LEU A 8 4.68 10.83 -10.92
N LEU A 9 5.66 10.45 -10.10
CA LEU A 9 5.83 11.00 -8.76
C LEU A 9 6.07 12.51 -8.81
N VAL A 10 6.98 12.98 -9.67
CA VAL A 10 7.26 14.42 -9.83
C VAL A 10 5.98 15.16 -10.26
N ILE A 11 5.22 14.61 -11.20
CA ILE A 11 3.93 15.17 -11.62
C ILE A 11 2.97 15.24 -10.43
N ASN A 12 2.81 14.17 -9.65
CA ASN A 12 1.93 14.16 -8.48
C ASN A 12 2.36 15.20 -7.44
N VAL A 13 3.66 15.33 -7.13
CA VAL A 13 4.16 16.33 -6.19
C VAL A 13 3.89 17.76 -6.68
N LEU A 14 4.17 18.05 -7.95
CA LEU A 14 3.91 19.38 -8.51
C LEU A 14 2.41 19.69 -8.56
N TRP A 15 1.59 18.68 -8.90
CA TRP A 15 0.14 18.79 -8.92
C TRP A 15 -0.41 19.02 -7.51
N SER A 16 0.04 18.27 -6.49
CA SER A 16 -0.42 18.48 -5.11
C SER A 16 -0.06 19.87 -4.58
N VAL A 17 1.14 20.38 -4.89
CA VAL A 17 1.53 21.74 -4.53
C VAL A 17 0.60 22.74 -5.19
N TRP A 18 0.28 22.58 -6.47
CA TRP A 18 -0.67 23.46 -7.16
C TRP A 18 -2.08 23.37 -6.56
N LEU A 19 -2.61 22.18 -6.28
CA LEU A 19 -3.94 21.98 -5.67
C LEU A 19 -4.06 22.60 -4.27
N TYR A 20 -2.96 22.72 -3.55
CA TYR A 20 -2.95 23.39 -2.25
C TYR A 20 -3.05 24.92 -2.34
N ASN A 21 -2.70 25.50 -3.51
CA ASN A 21 -2.67 26.94 -3.72
C ASN A 21 -3.89 27.47 -4.50
N ILE A 22 -4.78 26.58 -4.98
CA ILE A 22 -6.04 27.00 -5.60
C ILE A 22 -7.11 27.26 -4.52
N PRO A 23 -8.03 28.21 -4.74
CA PRO A 23 -9.06 28.58 -3.75
C PRO A 23 -10.19 27.55 -3.61
N GLU A 24 -10.45 26.75 -4.65
CA GLU A 24 -11.51 25.75 -4.67
C GLU A 24 -10.91 24.34 -4.68
N HIS A 25 -11.39 23.45 -3.80
CA HIS A 25 -10.85 22.10 -3.64
C HIS A 25 -11.79 20.98 -4.14
N GLU A 26 -12.89 21.35 -4.78
CA GLU A 26 -13.89 20.44 -5.36
C GLU A 26 -13.93 20.52 -6.89
N THR A 27 -12.75 20.68 -7.51
CA THR A 27 -12.64 20.79 -8.97
C THR A 27 -12.37 19.43 -9.62
N ALA A 28 -12.56 19.35 -10.94
CA ALA A 28 -12.16 18.17 -11.70
C ALA A 28 -10.66 17.84 -11.53
N ALA A 29 -9.81 18.84 -11.29
CA ALA A 29 -8.39 18.62 -11.09
C ALA A 29 -8.09 17.95 -9.73
N ASN A 30 -8.85 18.27 -8.69
CA ASN A 30 -8.80 17.58 -7.40
C ASN A 30 -9.20 16.11 -7.55
N PHE A 31 -10.31 15.85 -8.23
CA PHE A 31 -10.80 14.48 -8.41
C PHE A 31 -9.87 13.64 -9.28
N LEU A 32 -9.33 14.21 -10.36
CA LEU A 32 -8.37 13.53 -11.26
C LEU A 32 -7.03 13.24 -10.59
N TYR A 33 -6.68 13.92 -9.50
CA TYR A 33 -5.49 13.60 -8.71
C TYR A 33 -5.55 12.16 -8.16
N ASN A 34 -6.73 11.69 -7.75
CA ASN A 34 -6.95 10.29 -7.35
C ASN A 34 -6.56 9.28 -8.43
N LEU A 35 -6.94 9.59 -9.67
CA LEU A 35 -6.54 8.77 -10.81
C LEU A 35 -5.02 8.80 -10.99
N ALA A 36 -4.42 9.99 -10.93
CA ALA A 36 -3.00 10.21 -11.17
C ALA A 36 -2.12 9.38 -10.22
N TYR A 37 -2.43 9.35 -8.93
CA TYR A 37 -1.68 8.53 -8.00
C TYR A 37 -2.10 7.04 -8.04
N GLY A 38 -3.35 6.73 -8.39
CA GLY A 38 -3.82 5.38 -8.67
C GLY A 38 -3.04 4.70 -9.82
N LEU A 39 -2.54 5.46 -10.79
CA LEU A 39 -1.72 4.93 -11.89
C LEU A 39 -0.45 4.21 -11.41
N ASN A 40 0.07 4.51 -10.21
CA ASN A 40 1.19 3.77 -9.65
C ASN A 40 0.85 2.27 -9.47
N PHE A 41 -0.35 1.98 -8.97
CA PHE A 41 -0.83 0.60 -8.79
C PHE A 41 -1.15 -0.08 -10.12
N LEU A 42 -1.65 0.67 -11.11
CA LEU A 42 -1.80 0.16 -12.48
C LEU A 42 -0.43 -0.24 -13.08
N ILE A 43 0.58 0.61 -12.95
CA ILE A 43 1.94 0.32 -13.43
C ILE A 43 2.52 -0.90 -12.71
N ALA A 44 2.32 -1.03 -11.40
CA ALA A 44 2.72 -2.19 -10.62
C ALA A 44 2.03 -3.49 -11.10
N SER A 45 0.72 -3.41 -11.36
CA SER A 45 -0.09 -4.51 -11.87
C SER A 45 0.40 -4.97 -13.25
N ILE A 46 0.64 -4.02 -14.17
CA ILE A 46 1.22 -4.29 -15.50
C ILE A 46 2.61 -4.93 -15.38
N ALA A 47 3.45 -4.45 -14.45
CA ALA A 47 4.78 -5.05 -14.21
C ALA A 47 4.66 -6.52 -13.79
N CYS A 48 3.72 -6.83 -12.89
CA CYS A 48 3.44 -8.21 -12.47
C CYS A 48 3.00 -9.09 -13.64
N LEU A 49 2.14 -8.60 -14.54
CA LEU A 49 1.73 -9.35 -15.75
C LEU A 49 2.93 -9.73 -16.64
N PHE A 50 3.87 -8.81 -16.84
CA PHE A 50 5.10 -9.11 -17.56
C PHE A 50 5.97 -10.16 -16.84
N TYR A 51 6.09 -10.06 -15.52
CA TYR A 51 6.91 -10.96 -14.72
C TYR A 51 6.32 -12.36 -14.56
N ILE A 52 4.99 -12.52 -14.60
CA ILE A 52 4.32 -13.84 -14.62
C ILE A 52 4.89 -14.73 -15.73
N LYS A 53 5.11 -14.18 -16.92
CA LYS A 53 5.67 -14.91 -18.07
C LYS A 53 7.20 -15.01 -18.01
N LYS A 54 7.86 -13.90 -17.66
CA LYS A 54 9.34 -13.80 -17.68
C LYS A 54 10.02 -14.64 -16.59
N HIS A 55 9.31 -14.91 -15.50
CA HIS A 55 9.87 -15.52 -14.30
C HIS A 55 8.99 -16.66 -13.76
N PRO A 56 8.87 -17.79 -14.51
CA PRO A 56 7.96 -18.89 -14.17
C PRO A 56 8.09 -19.45 -12.73
N PRO A 57 9.31 -19.61 -12.15
CA PRO A 57 9.45 -20.12 -10.78
C PRO A 57 8.77 -19.25 -9.70
N TYR A 58 8.51 -17.97 -10.01
CA TYR A 58 7.95 -16.99 -9.09
C TYR A 58 6.54 -16.55 -9.51
N ARG A 59 5.92 -17.25 -10.46
CA ARG A 59 4.62 -16.91 -11.04
C ARG A 59 3.55 -16.60 -10.01
N ASN A 60 3.43 -17.42 -8.97
CA ASN A 60 2.38 -17.26 -7.95
C ASN A 60 2.58 -15.99 -7.11
N ILE A 61 3.83 -15.57 -6.87
CA ILE A 61 4.12 -14.29 -6.21
C ILE A 61 3.58 -13.15 -7.07
N TYR A 62 3.91 -13.15 -8.37
CA TYR A 62 3.46 -12.10 -9.28
C TYR A 62 1.94 -12.11 -9.52
N ILE A 63 1.27 -13.27 -9.51
CA ILE A 63 -0.20 -13.34 -9.58
C ILE A 63 -0.83 -12.68 -8.35
N ALA A 64 -0.37 -13.02 -7.14
CA ALA A 64 -0.90 -12.42 -5.93
C ALA A 64 -0.69 -10.90 -5.91
N MET A 65 0.52 -10.43 -6.24
CA MET A 65 0.83 -9.00 -6.33
C MET A 65 0.06 -8.29 -7.45
N PHE A 66 -0.17 -8.96 -8.60
CA PHE A 66 -1.00 -8.46 -9.69
C PHE A 66 -2.43 -8.21 -9.25
N VAL A 67 -3.06 -9.20 -8.61
CA VAL A 67 -4.46 -9.08 -8.16
C VAL A 67 -4.58 -7.99 -7.11
N GLY A 68 -3.69 -7.98 -6.10
CA GLY A 68 -3.68 -6.94 -5.06
C GLY A 68 -3.56 -5.52 -5.63
N SER A 69 -2.58 -5.29 -6.50
CA SER A 69 -2.41 -3.96 -7.12
C SER A 69 -3.54 -3.60 -8.09
N ALA A 70 -4.12 -4.58 -8.80
CA ALA A 70 -5.27 -4.34 -9.67
C ALA A 70 -6.51 -3.92 -8.89
N VAL A 71 -6.85 -4.61 -7.78
CA VAL A 71 -8.02 -4.26 -6.97
C VAL A 71 -7.87 -2.89 -6.32
N PHE A 72 -6.65 -2.50 -5.90
CA PHE A 72 -6.40 -1.15 -5.42
C PHE A 72 -6.68 -0.09 -6.50
N PHE A 73 -6.23 -0.33 -7.74
CA PHE A 73 -6.53 0.57 -8.84
C PHE A 73 -8.03 0.63 -9.17
N VAL A 74 -8.74 -0.51 -9.09
CA VAL A 74 -10.20 -0.54 -9.27
C VAL A 74 -10.91 0.28 -8.19
N ALA A 75 -10.47 0.20 -6.93
CA ALA A 75 -11.00 1.05 -5.86
C ALA A 75 -10.84 2.54 -6.20
N GLN A 76 -9.70 2.94 -6.77
CA GLN A 76 -9.48 4.32 -7.22
C GLN A 76 -10.41 4.76 -8.35
N LEU A 77 -10.73 3.85 -9.28
CA LEU A 77 -11.71 4.13 -10.33
C LEU A 77 -13.13 4.29 -9.76
N ILE A 78 -13.49 3.51 -8.73
CA ILE A 78 -14.78 3.62 -8.04
C ILE A 78 -14.86 4.97 -7.31
N TRP A 79 -13.81 5.36 -6.58
CA TRP A 79 -13.72 6.66 -5.92
C TRP A 79 -13.84 7.83 -6.91
N LEU A 80 -13.12 7.75 -8.04
CA LEU A 80 -13.19 8.74 -9.11
C LEU A 80 -14.58 8.82 -9.73
N TYR A 81 -15.26 7.68 -9.92
CA TYR A 81 -16.62 7.63 -10.46
C TYR A 81 -17.59 8.44 -9.60
N TYR A 82 -17.57 8.27 -8.27
CA TYR A 82 -18.45 9.02 -7.38
C TYR A 82 -18.23 10.53 -7.49
N ASN A 83 -16.98 10.98 -7.44
CA ASN A 83 -16.66 12.41 -7.50
C ASN A 83 -16.93 13.03 -8.87
N LEU A 84 -16.41 12.42 -9.95
CA LEU A 84 -16.35 13.06 -11.27
C LEU A 84 -17.59 12.79 -12.13
N ILE A 85 -18.16 11.58 -12.03
CA ILE A 85 -19.26 11.13 -12.88
C ILE A 85 -20.59 11.24 -12.15
N ALA A 86 -20.73 10.61 -10.98
CA ALA A 86 -21.95 10.66 -10.19
C ALA A 86 -22.18 12.03 -9.54
N ARG A 87 -21.08 12.78 -9.29
CA ARG A 87 -21.08 14.10 -8.63
C ARG A 87 -21.78 14.06 -7.27
N THR A 88 -21.46 13.03 -6.50
CA THR A 88 -21.95 12.85 -5.13
C THR A 88 -20.75 12.70 -4.19
N GLU A 89 -20.97 12.98 -2.90
CA GLU A 89 -20.01 12.61 -1.86
C GLU A 89 -19.70 11.11 -1.94
N VAL A 90 -18.43 10.77 -1.73
CA VAL A 90 -18.01 9.36 -1.75
C VAL A 90 -18.45 8.71 -0.43
N PRO A 91 -19.27 7.66 -0.45
CA PRO A 91 -19.70 7.00 0.77
C PRO A 91 -18.51 6.40 1.51
N TYR A 92 -18.42 6.65 2.82
CA TYR A 92 -17.44 6.02 3.70
C TYR A 92 -18.13 5.47 4.96
N PRO A 93 -18.10 4.15 5.19
CA PRO A 93 -17.65 3.06 4.31
C PRO A 93 -18.46 2.94 3.00
N GLY A 94 -17.83 2.50 1.92
CA GLY A 94 -18.44 2.37 0.59
C GLY A 94 -17.90 1.22 -0.26
N ILE A 95 -18.27 1.21 -1.55
CA ILE A 95 -17.87 0.14 -2.49
C ILE A 95 -16.35 0.16 -2.72
N ALA A 96 -15.71 1.34 -2.73
CA ALA A 96 -14.26 1.46 -2.88
C ALA A 96 -13.51 0.71 -1.77
N ASP A 97 -13.99 0.80 -0.52
CA ASP A 97 -13.40 0.11 0.63
C ASP A 97 -13.38 -1.41 0.47
N LEU A 98 -14.38 -2.01 -0.19
CA LEU A 98 -14.37 -3.46 -0.44
C LEU A 98 -13.15 -3.86 -1.29
N PHE A 99 -12.80 -3.05 -2.28
CA PHE A 99 -11.67 -3.31 -3.17
C PHE A 99 -10.33 -2.96 -2.53
N TRP A 100 -10.26 -1.88 -1.73
CA TRP A 100 -9.08 -1.60 -0.91
C TRP A 100 -8.85 -2.68 0.15
N LEU A 101 -9.88 -3.21 0.78
CA LEU A 101 -9.73 -4.31 1.74
C LEU A 101 -9.22 -5.60 1.08
N LEU A 102 -9.58 -5.85 -0.18
CA LEU A 102 -9.05 -6.98 -0.95
C LEU A 102 -7.54 -6.84 -1.26
N PHE A 103 -6.97 -5.63 -1.26
CA PHE A 103 -5.52 -5.44 -1.43
C PHE A 103 -4.73 -6.23 -0.38
N TYR A 104 -5.13 -6.13 0.89
CA TYR A 104 -4.41 -6.73 2.02
C TYR A 104 -4.18 -8.24 1.93
N PRO A 105 -5.20 -9.11 1.74
CA PRO A 105 -4.99 -10.55 1.67
C PRO A 105 -4.13 -10.95 0.45
N PHE A 106 -4.28 -10.28 -0.69
CA PHE A 106 -3.47 -10.59 -1.88
C PHE A 106 -2.01 -10.17 -1.73
N ILE A 107 -1.75 -8.97 -1.19
CA ILE A 107 -0.38 -8.53 -0.92
C ILE A 107 0.24 -9.37 0.20
N GLY A 108 -0.51 -9.68 1.26
CA GLY A 108 -0.08 -10.58 2.33
C GLY A 108 0.29 -11.97 1.81
N LEU A 109 -0.53 -12.55 0.92
CA LEU A 109 -0.22 -13.80 0.23
C LEU A 109 1.07 -13.68 -0.61
N GLY A 110 1.24 -12.58 -1.35
CA GLY A 110 2.45 -12.31 -2.10
C GLY A 110 3.70 -12.32 -1.21
N PHE A 111 3.64 -11.68 -0.04
CA PHE A 111 4.71 -11.68 0.96
C PHE A 111 4.96 -13.06 1.55
N ALA A 112 3.92 -13.80 1.92
CA ALA A 112 4.06 -15.17 2.42
C ALA A 112 4.77 -16.09 1.40
N LEU A 113 4.46 -15.93 0.11
CA LEU A 113 5.11 -16.65 -0.98
C LEU A 113 6.57 -16.20 -1.19
N ILE A 114 6.87 -14.90 -1.06
CA ILE A 114 8.25 -14.38 -1.07
C ILE A 114 9.04 -15.02 0.07
N MET A 115 8.51 -14.97 1.30
CA MET A 115 9.14 -15.55 2.50
C MET A 115 9.47 -17.03 2.32
N LYS A 116 8.50 -17.80 1.80
CA LYS A 116 8.68 -19.22 1.47
C LYS A 116 9.82 -19.40 0.45
N ARG A 117 9.90 -18.54 -0.55
CA ARG A 117 10.91 -18.65 -1.62
C ARG A 117 12.32 -18.31 -1.15
N ILE A 118 12.46 -17.28 -0.31
CA ILE A 118 13.75 -16.88 0.27
C ILE A 118 14.14 -17.73 1.50
N LYS A 119 13.48 -18.89 1.66
CA LYS A 119 13.74 -19.90 2.68
C LYS A 119 13.71 -19.34 4.12
N ILE A 120 12.82 -18.38 4.38
CA ILE A 120 12.52 -18.00 5.75
C ILE A 120 11.74 -19.15 6.39
N ASN A 121 12.34 -19.77 7.41
CA ASN A 121 11.68 -20.81 8.19
C ASN A 121 10.62 -20.16 9.10
N PHE A 122 9.36 -20.57 8.94
CA PHE A 122 8.27 -20.28 9.87
C PHE A 122 8.42 -21.14 11.14
N SER A 123 9.54 -20.98 11.83
CA SER A 123 9.69 -21.49 13.19
C SER A 123 8.75 -20.73 14.13
N LEU A 124 8.42 -21.33 15.27
CA LEU A 124 7.62 -20.68 16.31
C LEU A 124 8.22 -19.32 16.71
N SER A 125 9.56 -19.23 16.81
CA SER A 125 10.28 -17.97 17.08
C SER A 125 10.02 -16.89 16.02
N ARG A 126 9.95 -17.26 14.73
CA ARG A 126 9.65 -16.31 13.64
C ARG A 126 8.19 -15.85 13.68
N VAL A 127 7.26 -16.74 14.03
CA VAL A 127 5.86 -16.36 14.23
C VAL A 127 5.74 -15.36 15.38
N PHE A 128 6.43 -15.60 16.51
CA PHE A 128 6.51 -14.64 17.61
C PHE A 128 7.15 -13.32 17.20
N GLU A 129 8.22 -13.32 16.41
CA GLU A 129 8.85 -12.11 15.88
C GLU A 129 7.85 -11.27 15.07
N ILE A 130 7.15 -11.89 14.10
CA ILE A 130 6.12 -11.22 13.30
C ILE A 130 5.01 -10.69 14.19
N PHE A 131 4.57 -11.47 15.18
CA PHE A 131 3.50 -11.09 16.09
C PHE A 131 3.88 -9.92 17.00
N ILE A 132 5.12 -9.89 17.52
CA ILE A 132 5.63 -8.79 18.33
C ILE A 132 5.75 -7.51 17.48
N ILE A 133 6.30 -7.61 16.27
CA ILE A 133 6.37 -6.47 15.34
C ILE A 133 4.96 -5.97 15.03
N PHE A 134 4.02 -6.88 14.74
CA PHE A 134 2.62 -6.54 14.51
C PHE A 134 2.01 -5.79 15.69
N ILE A 135 2.11 -6.32 16.92
CA ILE A 135 1.55 -5.66 18.12
C ILE A 135 2.19 -4.28 18.31
N ALA A 136 3.52 -4.17 18.19
CA ALA A 136 4.22 -2.92 18.38
C ALA A 136 3.79 -1.88 17.35
N MET A 137 3.74 -2.25 16.06
CA MET A 137 3.34 -1.33 14.98
C MET A 137 1.87 -0.97 15.11
N PHE A 138 0.99 -1.93 15.37
CA PHE A 138 -0.43 -1.69 15.57
C PHE A 138 -0.66 -0.75 16.75
N SER A 139 0.04 -0.95 17.86
CA SER A 139 -0.07 -0.07 19.03
C SER A 139 0.43 1.34 18.74
N ILE A 140 1.53 1.50 17.99
CA ILE A 140 2.05 2.80 17.58
C ILE A 140 1.07 3.50 16.63
N ILE A 141 0.64 2.85 15.56
CA ILE A 141 -0.30 3.43 14.58
C ILE A 141 -1.62 3.79 15.27
N ASN A 142 -2.16 2.88 16.09
CA ASN A 142 -3.40 3.09 16.83
C ASN A 142 -3.28 4.19 17.90
N SER A 143 -2.07 4.53 18.36
CA SER A 143 -1.87 5.68 19.25
C SER A 143 -2.08 7.04 18.57
N PHE A 144 -2.00 7.07 17.23
CA PHE A 144 -2.27 8.26 16.42
C PHE A 144 -3.72 8.33 15.94
N ILE A 145 -4.50 7.26 16.11
CA ILE A 145 -5.94 7.29 15.82
C ILE A 145 -6.60 8.21 16.83
N SER A 146 -7.22 9.27 16.32
CA SER A 146 -7.92 10.23 17.17
C SER A 146 -9.09 9.57 17.89
N ILE A 147 -9.37 10.00 19.11
CA ILE A 147 -10.62 9.65 19.80
C ILE A 147 -11.83 9.99 18.91
N ASN A 148 -11.73 11.06 18.10
CA ASN A 148 -12.77 11.47 17.15
C ASN A 148 -13.07 10.42 16.09
N SER A 149 -12.07 9.67 15.62
CA SER A 149 -12.25 8.59 14.65
C SER A 149 -12.86 7.31 15.26
N VAL A 150 -13.04 7.23 16.58
CA VAL A 150 -13.68 6.10 17.26
C VAL A 150 -14.79 6.56 18.23
N GLN A 151 -15.27 7.80 18.09
CA GLN A 151 -16.31 8.37 18.93
C GLN A 151 -17.58 7.50 18.92
N GLU A 152 -18.30 7.47 20.05
CA GLU A 152 -19.53 6.69 20.18
C GLU A 152 -20.60 7.04 19.13
N SER A 153 -20.66 8.31 18.72
CA SER A 153 -21.58 8.85 17.72
C SER A 153 -21.37 8.31 16.29
N LEU A 154 -20.19 7.80 15.96
CA LEU A 154 -19.93 7.27 14.61
C LEU A 154 -20.72 5.97 14.34
N PRO A 155 -21.14 5.72 13.09
CA PRO A 155 -21.71 4.43 12.72
C PRO A 155 -20.75 3.27 13.03
N LEU A 156 -21.28 2.12 13.45
CA LEU A 156 -20.48 0.95 13.81
C LEU A 156 -19.53 0.52 12.69
N LEU A 157 -20.02 0.51 11.45
CA LEU A 157 -19.22 0.10 10.28
C LEU A 157 -18.02 1.03 10.06
N THR A 158 -18.20 2.34 10.26
CA THR A 158 -17.11 3.33 10.18
C THR A 158 -16.02 3.04 11.21
N LYS A 159 -16.40 2.76 12.47
CA LYS A 159 -15.43 2.40 13.52
C LYS A 159 -14.68 1.12 13.20
N VAL A 160 -15.39 0.12 12.69
CA VAL A 160 -14.79 -1.15 12.29
C VAL A 160 -13.75 -0.91 11.19
N LEU A 161 -14.07 -0.15 10.14
CA LEU A 161 -13.12 0.13 9.07
C LEU A 161 -11.93 0.97 9.56
N ASN A 162 -12.18 2.00 10.38
CA ASN A 162 -11.12 2.84 10.96
C ASN A 162 -10.08 2.01 11.75
N LEU A 163 -10.47 0.89 12.36
CA LEU A 163 -9.54 -0.05 13.01
C LEU A 163 -8.97 -1.12 12.06
N THR A 164 -9.75 -1.49 11.03
CA THR A 164 -9.39 -2.53 10.07
C THR A 164 -8.18 -2.14 9.23
N TYR A 165 -8.12 -0.88 8.77
CA TYR A 165 -6.98 -0.37 7.98
C TYR A 165 -5.66 -0.45 8.77
N PRO A 166 -5.51 0.22 9.94
CA PRO A 166 -4.34 0.11 10.81
C PRO A 166 -3.95 -1.34 11.16
N PHE A 167 -4.94 -2.21 11.39
CA PHE A 167 -4.70 -3.61 11.70
C PHE A 167 -4.00 -4.33 10.55
N PHE A 168 -4.54 -4.22 9.33
CA PHE A 168 -3.95 -4.89 8.18
C PHE A 168 -2.68 -4.21 7.67
N ASP A 169 -2.54 -2.90 7.81
CA ASP A 169 -1.28 -2.20 7.55
C ASP A 169 -0.16 -2.72 8.44
N SER A 170 -0.46 -2.91 9.73
CA SER A 170 0.48 -3.48 10.71
C SER A 170 0.89 -4.91 10.36
N ILE A 171 -0.03 -5.71 9.83
CA ILE A 171 0.27 -7.08 9.35
C ILE A 171 1.23 -7.01 8.15
N LEU A 172 0.93 -6.20 7.14
CA LEU A 172 1.78 -6.09 5.94
C LEU A 172 3.17 -5.56 6.30
N LEU A 173 3.24 -4.56 7.19
CA LEU A 173 4.50 -4.03 7.69
C LEU A 173 5.30 -5.08 8.48
N ALA A 174 4.65 -5.85 9.36
CA ALA A 174 5.29 -6.92 10.11
C ALA A 174 5.85 -8.01 9.19
N LEU A 175 5.10 -8.41 8.16
CA LEU A 175 5.58 -9.34 7.14
C LEU A 175 6.81 -8.77 6.41
N ALA A 176 6.75 -7.53 5.94
CA ALA A 176 7.88 -6.88 5.24
C ALA A 176 9.12 -6.75 6.13
N LEU A 177 8.98 -6.29 7.38
CA LEU A 177 10.10 -6.17 8.31
C LEU A 177 10.73 -7.52 8.63
N SER A 178 9.91 -8.56 8.82
CA SER A 178 10.42 -9.92 9.08
C SER A 178 11.24 -10.50 7.91
N THR A 179 11.11 -9.94 6.71
CA THR A 179 11.92 -10.33 5.54
C THR A 179 13.28 -9.64 5.45
N ILE A 180 13.52 -8.56 6.21
CA ILE A 180 14.81 -7.84 6.21
C ILE A 180 15.96 -8.74 6.69
N HIS A 181 15.75 -9.50 7.78
CA HIS A 181 16.77 -10.31 8.44
C HIS A 181 16.75 -11.79 8.03
N SER A 182 16.35 -12.10 6.79
CA SER A 182 16.57 -13.46 6.27
C SER A 182 18.07 -13.81 6.34
N LYS A 183 18.40 -15.09 6.60
CA LYS A 183 19.69 -15.68 7.05
C LYS A 183 20.98 -15.29 6.29
N VAL A 184 20.91 -14.38 5.33
CA VAL A 184 21.93 -14.06 4.34
C VAL A 184 22.73 -12.79 4.68
N GLY A 185 22.58 -12.24 5.90
CA GLY A 185 23.52 -11.27 6.49
C GLY A 185 23.63 -9.91 5.79
N SER A 186 22.82 -9.63 4.77
CA SER A 186 22.80 -8.35 4.06
C SER A 186 21.36 -7.86 3.91
N LEU A 187 21.08 -6.68 4.46
CA LEU A 187 19.83 -5.95 4.22
C LEU A 187 19.56 -5.91 2.72
N GLN A 188 18.41 -6.44 2.28
CA GLN A 188 18.05 -6.42 0.86
C GLN A 188 17.38 -5.08 0.56
N PRO A 189 18.05 -4.11 -0.08
CA PRO A 189 17.52 -2.74 -0.17
C PRO A 189 16.17 -2.67 -0.91
N HIS A 190 15.89 -3.68 -1.75
CA HIS A 190 14.64 -3.81 -2.49
C HIS A 190 13.41 -4.02 -1.58
N ILE A 191 13.59 -4.65 -0.41
CA ILE A 191 12.47 -4.85 0.54
C ILE A 191 12.06 -3.55 1.23
N LEU A 192 13.01 -2.60 1.36
CA LEU A 192 12.75 -1.32 1.99
C LEU A 192 11.68 -0.52 1.25
N TYR A 193 11.55 -0.68 -0.07
CA TYR A 193 10.46 -0.06 -0.82
C TYR A 193 9.10 -0.44 -0.24
N PHE A 194 8.88 -1.72 0.08
CA PHE A 194 7.62 -2.18 0.66
C PHE A 194 7.48 -1.79 2.13
N VAL A 195 8.56 -1.83 2.91
CA VAL A 195 8.55 -1.36 4.30
C VAL A 195 8.10 0.10 4.37
N PHE A 196 8.72 0.98 3.58
CA PHE A 196 8.33 2.39 3.52
C PHE A 196 6.94 2.59 2.89
N THR A 197 6.53 1.74 1.94
CA THR A 197 5.15 1.74 1.43
C THR A 197 4.16 1.54 2.58
N PHE A 198 4.31 0.47 3.36
CA PHE A 198 3.34 0.12 4.40
C PHE A 198 3.37 1.08 5.58
N ILE A 199 4.53 1.65 5.92
CA ILE A 199 4.61 2.75 6.87
C ILE A 199 3.80 3.95 6.37
N ILE A 200 4.04 4.39 5.14
CA ILE A 200 3.38 5.59 4.60
C ILE A 200 1.87 5.36 4.39
N LEU A 201 1.45 4.16 3.96
CA LEU A 201 0.02 3.80 3.89
C LEU A 201 -0.63 3.86 5.26
N ALA A 202 -0.04 3.25 6.29
CA ALA A 202 -0.59 3.30 7.64
C ALA A 202 -0.77 4.73 8.16
N PHE A 203 0.21 5.61 7.89
CA PHE A 203 0.11 7.02 8.24
C PHE A 203 -0.96 7.74 7.40
N ALA A 204 -1.05 7.45 6.10
CA ALA A 204 -2.06 8.02 5.22
C ALA A 204 -3.48 7.62 5.66
N ASP A 205 -3.73 6.34 5.94
CA ASP A 205 -5.03 5.84 6.39
C ASP A 205 -5.43 6.41 7.76
N THR A 206 -4.47 6.57 8.68
CA THR A 206 -4.72 7.22 9.97
C THR A 206 -5.07 8.70 9.81
N LEU A 207 -4.33 9.42 8.95
CA LEU A 207 -4.60 10.84 8.67
C LEU A 207 -5.88 11.03 7.86
N PHE A 208 -6.23 10.09 7.00
CA PHE A 208 -7.50 10.06 6.27
C PHE A 208 -8.67 9.92 7.25
N ALA A 209 -8.63 8.92 8.13
CA ALA A 209 -9.67 8.71 9.14
C ALA A 209 -9.84 9.95 10.04
N TYR A 210 -8.72 10.56 10.46
CA TYR A 210 -8.73 11.80 11.23
C TYR A 210 -9.34 12.97 10.43
N SER A 211 -8.82 13.25 9.24
CA SER A 211 -9.24 14.42 8.45
C SER A 211 -10.69 14.33 7.99
N THR A 212 -11.18 13.12 7.68
CA THR A 212 -12.60 12.84 7.42
C THR A 212 -13.44 13.08 8.67
N SER A 213 -13.02 12.61 9.85
CA SER A 213 -13.75 12.86 11.11
C SER A 213 -13.78 14.33 11.53
N ALA A 214 -12.78 15.11 11.09
CA ALA A 214 -12.68 16.54 11.34
C ALA A 214 -13.26 17.39 10.21
N GLU A 215 -13.92 16.79 9.22
CA GLU A 215 -14.52 17.47 8.05
C GLU A 215 -13.52 18.38 7.31
N SER A 216 -12.24 17.98 7.31
CA SER A 216 -11.12 18.76 6.74
C SER A 216 -10.47 18.05 5.54
N TYR A 217 -10.92 16.84 5.24
CA TYR A 217 -10.45 16.09 4.08
C TYR A 217 -11.00 16.70 2.78
N TRP A 218 -10.15 16.78 1.76
CA TRP A 218 -10.52 17.15 0.39
C TRP A 218 -9.57 16.44 -0.59
N ASN A 219 -10.07 16.15 -1.80
CA ASN A 219 -9.31 15.37 -2.79
C ASN A 219 -8.08 16.15 -3.29
N GLY A 220 -6.89 15.58 -3.20
CA GLY A 220 -5.63 16.20 -3.56
C GLY A 220 -4.92 16.92 -2.42
N ASN A 221 -5.37 16.75 -1.19
CA ASN A 221 -4.68 17.26 -0.01
C ASN A 221 -3.39 16.46 0.30
N TYR A 222 -2.76 16.76 1.44
CA TYR A 222 -1.52 16.10 1.85
C TYR A 222 -1.68 14.59 2.11
N VAL A 223 -2.87 14.11 2.45
CA VAL A 223 -3.15 12.67 2.63
C VAL A 223 -3.02 11.94 1.30
N ASP A 224 -3.58 12.50 0.23
CA ASP A 224 -3.46 11.92 -1.11
C ASP A 224 -2.04 11.96 -1.66
N LEU A 225 -1.23 12.95 -1.26
CA LEU A 225 0.20 12.94 -1.54
C LEU A 225 0.92 11.77 -0.86
N LEU A 226 0.56 11.42 0.38
CA LEU A 226 1.10 10.24 1.05
C LEU A 226 0.71 8.96 0.31
N TYR A 227 -0.55 8.82 -0.12
CA TYR A 227 -0.98 7.70 -0.98
C TYR A 227 -0.18 7.65 -2.30
N ALA A 228 0.13 8.80 -2.91
CA ALA A 228 0.95 8.87 -4.10
C ALA A 228 2.40 8.40 -3.88
N VAL A 229 3.02 8.83 -2.78
CA VAL A 229 4.37 8.39 -2.41
C VAL A 229 4.38 6.90 -2.10
N ALA A 230 3.39 6.39 -1.35
CA ALA A 230 3.25 4.98 -1.05
C ALA A 230 3.07 4.14 -2.33
N GLY A 231 2.15 4.54 -3.23
CA GLY A 231 1.94 3.87 -4.50
C GLY A 231 3.21 3.83 -5.36
N TYR A 232 3.96 4.93 -5.42
CA TYR A 232 5.25 5.00 -6.11
C TYR A 232 6.25 3.99 -5.52
N LEU A 233 6.42 3.97 -4.20
CA LEU A 233 7.33 3.05 -3.52
C LEU A 233 6.90 1.60 -3.74
N PHE A 234 5.60 1.30 -3.67
CA PHE A 234 5.06 -0.02 -3.92
C PHE A 234 5.42 -0.51 -5.33
N ALA A 235 5.18 0.34 -6.33
CA ALA A 235 5.47 0.03 -7.73
C ALA A 235 6.99 -0.14 -7.98
N MET A 236 7.83 0.65 -7.30
CA MET A 236 9.29 0.48 -7.31
C MET A 236 9.70 -0.84 -6.67
N GLY A 237 9.06 -1.23 -5.56
CA GLY A 237 9.21 -2.52 -4.92
C GLY A 237 8.96 -3.66 -5.88
N ILE A 238 7.80 -3.66 -6.56
CA ILE A 238 7.43 -4.67 -7.57
C ILE A 238 8.46 -4.74 -8.71
N ILE A 239 8.89 -3.60 -9.26
CA ILE A 239 9.88 -3.57 -10.36
C ILE A 239 11.26 -4.08 -9.91
N SER A 240 11.58 -3.94 -8.62
CA SER A 240 12.83 -4.43 -8.04
C SER A 240 12.77 -5.87 -7.52
N LEU A 241 11.59 -6.48 -7.52
CA LEU A 241 11.35 -7.80 -6.97
C LEU A 241 12.12 -8.92 -7.70
N PRO A 242 12.33 -8.91 -9.03
CA PRO A 242 13.17 -9.90 -9.68
C PRO A 242 14.60 -9.94 -9.13
N GLN A 243 15.20 -8.78 -8.83
CA GLN A 243 16.55 -8.69 -8.26
C GLN A 243 16.60 -9.29 -6.86
N LEU A 244 15.58 -9.02 -6.02
CA LEU A 244 15.42 -9.62 -4.69
C LEU A 244 15.41 -11.15 -4.76
N LEU A 245 14.59 -11.69 -5.66
CA LEU A 245 14.37 -13.13 -5.76
C LEU A 245 15.59 -13.86 -6.35
N GLN A 246 16.22 -13.30 -7.37
CA GLN A 246 17.39 -13.89 -8.03
C GLN A 246 18.67 -13.81 -7.17
N ALA A 247 18.89 -12.71 -6.44
CA ALA A 247 20.04 -12.59 -5.56
C ALA A 247 20.06 -13.66 -4.46
N ASN A 248 18.87 -14.08 -3.99
CA ASN A 248 18.75 -15.18 -3.03
C ASN A 248 19.02 -16.56 -3.64
N GLU A 249 18.67 -16.78 -4.91
CA GLU A 249 19.01 -18.03 -5.60
C GLU A 249 20.53 -18.22 -5.74
N GLN A 250 21.24 -17.20 -6.24
CA GLN A 250 22.69 -17.27 -6.46
C GLN A 250 23.48 -17.52 -5.17
N LYS A 251 23.06 -16.90 -4.06
CA LYS A 251 23.70 -17.12 -2.76
C LYS A 251 23.42 -18.51 -2.20
N THR A 252 22.26 -19.10 -2.51
CA THR A 252 21.93 -20.48 -2.12
C THR A 252 22.76 -21.51 -2.88
N THR A 253 23.09 -21.26 -4.15
CA THR A 253 23.91 -22.17 -4.95
C THR A 253 25.40 -22.16 -4.58
N LEU A 254 25.89 -21.08 -3.97
CA LEU A 254 27.30 -20.94 -3.55
C LEU A 254 27.58 -21.47 -2.13
N SER A 255 26.55 -21.87 -1.39
CA SER A 255 26.66 -22.40 -0.01
C SER A 255 26.63 -23.93 0.07
N PHE A 256 26.77 -24.62 -1.06
CA PHE A 256 26.93 -26.07 -1.19
C PHE A 256 28.26 -26.36 -1.87
#